data_AF-A0A8C1UVG8-F1
#
_entry.id   AF-A0A8C1UVG8-F1
#
_cell.length_a   1.000
_cell.length_b   1.000
_cell.length_c   1.000
_cell.angle_alpha   90.00
_cell.angle_beta   90.00
_cell.angle_gamma   90.00
#
_symmetry.space_group_name_H-M   'P 1'
#
loop_
_entity.id
_entity.type
_entity.pdbx_description
1 polymer ?
#
loop_
_entity_poly.entity_id
_entity_poly.type
_entity_poly.pdbx_seq_one_letter_code
_entity_poly.pdbx_strand_id
1 'polypeptide(L)'
;MLQAETLQLLCLTATSGVPLFSRGSAKQLPFSIIGSLNGVHMFGAGHGAQLMSCETDRGSRVVWGVFQESLMLIAVSGGGGPAISELQLRRLLENVWNCMVLVLGQDELANIRNVERLKRELRSCFRLIDMLLERVSDEQGFMGDLTQCADCMLLSHSGLLQEALDSFAQAAESEFGCLLVHGRVALATEKWWSRLTSQEVVVLSVLVHSLSGASSCDYPVFLPQGSPTVAIRLLSFQLLPGVHVCVLCGPKPSLYKAENELIGRFWSTFVENLRSCLEQAKHSTLPPSVSLRWDIQALLLINRESRRAVTVCPRVRSGAPSEATPLLSSARRLELLRLFYTFAVTRYFISQEASVLSASTTSEDFSKGFTHVPVQCYLVTDECKCYGLQSSQHQLFVLMDLSVPTFALRTVATQALSAITAATGF
;
A
#
# COMPACT_ATOMS: atom_id res chain seq x y z
N MET A 1 -6.24 18.67 25.54
CA MET A 1 -7.31 19.02 24.58
C MET A 1 -6.86 18.74 23.16
N LEU A 2 -6.82 17.47 22.76
CA LEU A 2 -6.70 17.07 21.36
C LEU A 2 -8.05 16.49 20.95
N GLN A 3 -9.00 17.37 20.64
CA GLN A 3 -10.19 16.98 19.87
C GLN A 3 -9.82 17.08 18.38
N ALA A 4 -8.99 16.16 17.92
CA ALA A 4 -8.84 15.90 16.50
C ALA A 4 -9.53 14.55 16.28
N GLU A 5 -10.72 14.58 15.69
CA GLU A 5 -11.41 13.38 15.18
C GLU A 5 -10.67 12.76 13.98
N THR A 6 -9.44 13.21 13.70
CA THR A 6 -8.79 13.13 12.40
C THR A 6 -7.30 12.81 12.54
N LEU A 7 -6.81 12.00 11.60
CA LEU A 7 -5.39 11.76 11.38
C LEU A 7 -4.71 13.05 10.93
N GLN A 8 -3.57 13.38 11.53
CA GLN A 8 -2.78 14.54 11.19
C GLN A 8 -1.32 14.18 10.94
N LEU A 9 -0.76 14.74 9.89
CA LEU A 9 0.61 14.54 9.46
C LEU A 9 1.36 15.87 9.49
N LEU A 10 2.52 15.87 10.10
CA LEU A 10 3.43 17.00 10.21
C LEU A 10 4.76 16.64 9.56
N CYS A 11 5.40 17.60 8.92
CA CYS A 11 6.77 17.49 8.45
C CYS A 11 7.58 18.68 8.96
N LEU A 12 8.66 18.39 9.69
CA LEU A 12 9.58 19.34 10.27
C LEU A 12 10.99 19.06 9.76
N THR A 13 11.87 20.05 9.79
CA THR A 13 13.32 19.80 9.71
C THR A 13 13.79 19.09 10.98
N ALA A 14 14.58 18.02 10.84
CA ALA A 14 14.95 17.17 11.97
C ALA A 14 15.84 17.89 13.00
N THR A 15 16.73 18.78 12.54
CA THR A 15 17.70 19.48 13.41
C THR A 15 17.16 20.75 14.03
N SER A 16 16.36 21.53 13.29
CA SER A 16 15.87 22.84 13.74
C SER A 16 14.40 22.86 14.14
N GLY A 17 13.62 21.80 13.84
CA GLY A 17 12.20 21.72 14.17
C GLY A 17 11.32 22.69 13.38
N VAL A 18 11.83 23.28 12.29
CA VAL A 18 11.08 24.24 11.49
C VAL A 18 9.99 23.50 10.71
N PRO A 19 8.71 23.91 10.84
CA PRO A 19 7.63 23.24 10.15
C PRO A 19 7.67 23.50 8.65
N LEU A 20 7.63 22.44 7.86
CA LEU A 20 7.54 22.44 6.40
C LEU A 20 6.08 22.38 5.94
N PHE A 21 5.30 21.44 6.48
CA PHE A 21 3.86 21.36 6.22
C PHE A 21 3.09 20.65 7.35
N SER A 22 1.76 20.83 7.34
CA SER A 22 0.78 20.11 8.15
C SER A 22 -0.40 19.72 7.27
N ARG A 23 -0.80 18.44 7.24
CA ARG A 23 -1.90 17.89 6.41
C ARG A 23 -2.78 16.92 7.22
N GLY A 24 -3.97 16.58 6.69
CA GLY A 24 -4.90 15.60 7.28
C GLY A 24 -6.10 16.24 7.96
N SER A 25 -5.91 16.80 9.16
CA SER A 25 -6.99 17.50 9.87
C SER A 25 -7.36 18.83 9.20
N ALA A 26 -8.66 19.17 9.18
CA ALA A 26 -9.17 20.45 8.70
C ALA A 26 -8.63 21.66 9.50
N LYS A 27 -8.11 21.44 10.72
CA LYS A 27 -7.49 22.50 11.54
C LYS A 27 -5.98 22.27 11.64
N GLN A 28 -5.21 23.30 11.30
CA GLN A 28 -3.77 23.32 11.56
C GLN A 28 -3.50 23.29 13.07
N LEU A 29 -2.45 22.57 13.48
CA LEU A 29 -2.06 22.55 14.89
C LEU A 29 -1.44 23.90 15.29
N PRO A 30 -1.75 24.41 16.49
CA PRO A 30 -1.04 25.54 17.07
C PRO A 30 0.47 25.30 17.11
N PHE A 31 1.24 26.37 16.88
CA PHE A 31 2.72 26.33 16.94
C PHE A 31 3.24 25.81 18.29
N SER A 32 2.53 26.07 19.39
CA SER A 32 2.89 25.55 20.72
C SER A 32 2.86 24.02 20.77
N ILE A 33 1.91 23.38 20.08
CA ILE A 33 1.82 21.92 20.02
C ILE A 33 2.93 21.35 19.15
N ILE A 34 3.18 21.95 17.98
CA ILE A 34 4.28 21.55 17.10
C ILE A 34 5.62 21.66 17.82
N GLY A 35 5.86 22.78 18.51
CA GLY A 35 7.06 23.01 19.31
C GLY A 35 7.22 22.00 20.45
N SER A 36 6.12 21.60 21.10
CA SER A 36 6.14 20.57 22.13
C SER A 36 6.50 19.19 21.56
N LEU A 37 5.90 18.79 20.44
CA LEU A 37 6.20 17.52 19.77
C LEU A 37 7.66 17.44 19.33
N ASN A 38 8.22 18.53 18.80
CA ASN A 38 9.63 18.62 18.48
C ASN A 38 10.51 18.58 19.75
N GLY A 39 10.08 19.27 20.82
CA GLY A 39 10.80 19.28 22.09
C GLY A 39 10.96 17.89 22.71
N VAL A 40 9.92 17.06 22.69
CA VAL A 40 9.99 15.67 23.19
C VAL A 40 10.97 14.84 22.34
N HIS A 41 10.93 14.98 21.02
CA HIS A 41 11.90 14.31 20.14
C HIS A 41 13.34 14.74 20.47
N MET A 42 13.61 16.05 20.55
CA MET A 42 14.94 16.58 20.84
C MET A 42 15.44 16.19 22.23
N PHE A 43 14.56 16.09 23.22
CA PHE A 43 14.90 15.60 24.55
C PHE A 43 15.41 14.16 24.50
N GLY A 44 14.71 13.27 23.78
CA GLY A 44 15.17 11.88 23.58
C GLY A 44 16.51 11.83 22.86
N ALA A 45 16.63 12.54 21.74
CA ALA A 45 17.85 12.58 20.94
C ALA A 45 19.07 13.08 21.74
N GLY A 46 18.89 14.08 22.60
CA GLY A 46 19.93 14.60 23.50
C GLY A 46 20.45 13.58 24.52
N HIS A 47 19.70 12.51 24.80
CA HIS A 47 20.09 11.41 25.67
C HIS A 47 20.48 10.14 24.90
N GLY A 48 20.66 10.23 23.57
CA GLY A 48 20.96 9.08 22.72
C GLY A 48 19.79 8.09 22.58
N ALA A 49 18.56 8.51 22.89
CA ALA A 49 17.36 7.70 22.73
C ALA A 49 16.53 8.16 21.52
N GLN A 50 16.04 7.22 20.72
CA GLN A 50 15.17 7.51 19.59
C GLN A 50 13.70 7.34 20.01
N LEU A 51 12.93 8.43 19.94
CA LEU A 51 11.50 8.37 20.18
C LEU A 51 10.79 7.81 18.92
N MET A 52 10.12 6.67 19.08
CA MET A 52 9.43 6.01 17.97
C MET A 52 7.91 6.25 18.00
N SER A 53 7.27 6.00 19.14
CA SER A 53 5.83 6.17 19.31
C SER A 53 5.46 6.53 20.75
N CYS A 54 4.26 7.08 20.91
CA CYS A 54 3.62 7.38 22.19
C CYS A 54 2.13 7.10 22.07
N GLU A 55 1.55 6.50 23.10
CA GLU A 55 0.11 6.29 23.23
C GLU A 55 -0.39 6.97 24.50
N THR A 56 -1.53 7.65 24.37
CA THR A 56 -2.21 8.30 25.50
C THR A 56 -3.28 7.38 26.08
N ASP A 57 -3.63 7.59 27.35
CA ASP A 57 -4.70 6.82 28.03
C ASP A 57 -6.06 6.88 27.32
N ARG A 58 -6.27 7.87 26.45
CA ARG A 58 -7.50 8.05 25.66
C ARG A 58 -7.41 7.41 24.27
N GLY A 59 -6.39 6.59 24.00
CA GLY A 59 -6.21 5.88 22.73
C GLY A 59 -5.66 6.73 21.58
N SER A 60 -5.32 8.00 21.80
CA SER A 60 -4.59 8.80 20.79
C SER A 60 -3.15 8.33 20.70
N ARG A 61 -2.61 8.24 19.48
CA ARG A 61 -1.23 7.81 19.22
C ARG A 61 -0.46 8.86 18.46
N VAL A 62 0.84 8.95 18.76
CA VAL A 62 1.79 9.78 18.03
C VAL A 62 2.97 8.91 17.61
N VAL A 63 3.39 9.01 16.36
CA VAL A 63 4.53 8.27 15.80
C VAL A 63 5.47 9.26 15.14
N TRP A 64 6.77 9.11 15.41
CA TRP A 64 7.84 9.91 14.82
C TRP A 64 8.66 9.04 13.86
N GLY A 65 9.02 9.60 12.72
CA GLY A 65 9.93 9.01 11.76
C GLY A 65 10.95 10.05 11.30
N VAL A 66 12.24 9.80 11.55
CA VAL A 66 13.34 10.64 11.08
C VAL A 66 13.94 10.00 9.84
N PHE A 67 14.03 10.77 8.76
CA PHE A 67 14.49 10.30 7.46
C PHE A 67 15.72 11.10 7.03
N GLN A 68 16.80 10.38 6.69
CA GLN A 68 18.09 10.94 6.25
C GLN A 68 18.66 12.03 7.18
N GLU A 69 18.32 11.98 8.48
CA GLU A 69 18.70 12.98 9.49
C GLU A 69 18.30 14.44 9.15
N SER A 70 17.56 14.65 8.06
CA SER A 70 17.21 15.96 7.53
C SER A 70 15.77 16.34 7.84
N LEU A 71 14.84 15.38 7.71
CA LEU A 71 13.42 15.56 7.88
C LEU A 71 12.85 14.66 8.97
N MET A 72 11.91 15.20 9.72
CA MET A 72 11.11 14.49 10.71
C MET A 72 9.66 14.54 10.28
N LEU A 73 9.07 13.36 10.06
CA LEU A 73 7.63 13.22 9.87
C LEU A 73 7.01 12.77 11.19
N ILE A 74 5.85 13.34 11.52
CA ILE A 74 5.10 13.02 12.73
C ILE A 74 3.66 12.75 12.34
N ALA A 75 3.16 11.56 12.67
CA ALA A 75 1.75 11.21 12.50
C ALA A 75 1.05 11.19 13.86
N VAL A 76 -0.07 11.89 13.94
CA VAL A 76 -0.92 12.00 15.14
C VAL A 76 -2.29 11.44 14.80
N SER A 77 -2.73 10.43 15.56
CA SER A 77 -4.07 9.85 15.49
C SER A 77 -4.83 10.19 16.76
N GLY A 78 -6.07 10.68 16.63
CA GLY A 78 -6.96 10.94 17.76
C GLY A 78 -7.83 9.73 18.13
N GLY A 79 -8.11 9.55 19.42
CA GLY A 79 -8.88 8.42 19.96
C GLY A 79 -10.41 8.44 19.74
N GLY A 80 -10.93 9.28 18.83
CA GLY A 80 -12.37 9.43 18.59
C GLY A 80 -12.95 8.57 17.44
N GLY A 81 -12.08 7.93 16.64
CA GLY A 81 -12.46 7.11 15.47
C GLY A 81 -11.94 5.67 15.56
N PRO A 82 -12.04 4.86 14.48
CA PRO A 82 -11.46 3.52 14.45
C PRO A 82 -9.97 3.61 14.80
N ALA A 83 -9.55 2.79 15.77
CA ALA A 83 -8.22 2.91 16.36
C ALA A 83 -7.13 2.63 15.30
N ILE A 84 -6.47 3.69 14.82
CA ILE A 84 -5.35 3.56 13.89
C ILE A 84 -4.16 2.99 14.65
N SER A 85 -3.65 1.85 14.19
CA SER A 85 -2.52 1.18 14.82
C SER A 85 -1.21 1.91 14.60
N GLU A 86 -0.25 1.67 15.49
CA GLU A 86 1.13 2.15 15.30
C GLU A 86 1.73 1.69 13.97
N LEU A 87 1.47 0.43 13.55
CA LEU A 87 1.94 -0.11 12.27
C LEU A 87 1.43 0.73 11.09
N GLN A 88 0.14 1.04 11.06
CA GLN A 88 -0.46 1.87 10.00
C GLN A 88 0.17 3.27 9.96
N LEU A 89 0.38 3.91 11.12
CA LEU A 89 1.01 5.22 11.19
C LEU A 89 2.47 5.18 10.72
N ARG A 90 3.25 4.16 11.12
CA ARG A 90 4.63 3.97 10.64
C ARG A 90 4.68 3.78 9.12
N ARG A 91 3.82 2.91 8.57
CA ARG A 91 3.74 2.70 7.12
C ARG A 91 3.31 3.96 6.37
N LEU A 92 2.42 4.76 6.94
CA LEU A 92 2.06 6.07 6.38
C LEU A 92 3.28 6.99 6.30
N LEU A 93 4.09 7.10 7.37
CA LEU A 93 5.30 7.92 7.35
C LEU A 93 6.30 7.47 6.27
N GLU A 94 6.53 6.16 6.16
CA GLU A 94 7.37 5.56 5.12
C GLU A 94 6.85 5.87 3.71
N ASN A 95 5.54 5.69 3.48
CA ASN A 95 4.92 5.97 2.19
C ASN A 95 5.00 7.46 1.82
N VAL A 96 4.79 8.35 2.78
CA VAL A 96 4.92 9.81 2.57
C VAL A 96 6.35 10.18 2.21
N TRP A 97 7.34 9.65 2.93
CA TRP A 97 8.75 9.86 2.59
C TRP A 97 9.05 9.36 1.17
N ASN A 98 8.61 8.15 0.84
CA ASN A 98 8.80 7.57 -0.50
C ASN A 98 8.09 8.40 -1.57
N CYS A 99 6.90 8.97 -1.32
CA CYS A 99 6.25 9.93 -2.22
C CYS A 99 7.08 11.19 -2.43
N MET A 100 7.64 11.74 -1.34
CA MET A 100 8.46 12.95 -1.41
C MET A 100 9.72 12.70 -2.23
N VAL A 101 10.40 11.57 -2.00
CA VAL A 101 11.55 11.16 -2.82
C VAL A 101 11.12 10.95 -4.27
N LEU A 102 9.98 10.27 -4.51
CA LEU A 102 9.48 10.02 -5.87
C LEU A 102 9.34 11.28 -6.72
N VAL A 103 8.88 12.37 -6.12
CA VAL A 103 8.57 13.62 -6.83
C VAL A 103 9.74 14.61 -6.84
N LEU A 104 10.51 14.70 -5.75
CA LEU A 104 11.55 15.73 -5.59
C LEU A 104 12.99 15.19 -5.69
N GLY A 105 13.18 13.89 -5.48
CA GLY A 105 14.49 13.27 -5.33
C GLY A 105 15.04 13.37 -3.91
N GLN A 106 15.88 12.42 -3.53
CA GLN A 106 16.45 12.33 -2.19
C GLN A 106 17.43 13.47 -1.90
N ASP A 107 18.18 13.95 -2.89
CA ASP A 107 19.21 14.97 -2.69
C ASP A 107 18.63 16.30 -2.21
N GLU A 108 17.49 16.74 -2.77
CA GLU A 108 16.80 17.97 -2.35
C GLU A 108 16.20 17.83 -0.94
N LEU A 109 15.84 16.62 -0.53
CA LEU A 109 15.29 16.33 0.80
C LEU A 109 16.35 16.16 1.88
N ALA A 110 17.51 15.58 1.54
CA ALA A 110 18.63 15.36 2.46
C ALA A 110 19.43 16.65 2.68
N ASN A 111 19.73 17.40 1.61
CA ASN A 111 20.61 18.56 1.64
C ASN A 111 19.85 19.89 1.60
N ILE A 112 19.09 20.17 2.66
CA ILE A 112 18.20 21.33 2.74
C ILE A 112 19.02 22.64 2.83
N ARG A 113 19.20 23.34 1.71
CA ARG A 113 19.88 24.64 1.66
C ARG A 113 18.96 25.81 1.99
N ASN A 114 17.69 25.74 1.56
CA ASN A 114 16.71 26.81 1.74
C ASN A 114 15.33 26.21 2.08
N VAL A 115 14.91 26.40 3.32
CA VAL A 115 13.65 25.89 3.86
C VAL A 115 12.43 26.44 3.11
N GLU A 116 12.44 27.72 2.74
CA GLU A 116 11.31 28.35 2.05
C GLU A 116 11.20 27.89 0.59
N ARG A 117 12.32 27.53 -0.04
CA ARG A 117 12.30 26.89 -1.36
C ARG A 117 11.71 25.48 -1.25
N LEU A 118 12.21 24.68 -0.30
CA LEU A 118 11.71 23.31 -0.08
C LEU A 118 10.21 23.28 0.22
N LYS A 119 9.71 24.20 1.05
CA LYS A 119 8.25 24.35 1.31
C LYS A 119 7.43 24.56 0.04
N ARG A 120 7.96 25.29 -0.96
CA ARG A 120 7.26 25.51 -2.24
C ARG A 120 7.29 24.26 -3.10
N GLU A 121 8.44 23.59 -3.16
CA GLU A 121 8.61 22.35 -3.92
C GLU A 121 7.74 21.22 -3.37
N LEU A 122 7.62 21.07 -2.04
CA LEU A 122 6.76 20.07 -1.39
C LEU A 122 5.27 20.19 -1.74
N ARG A 123 4.81 21.35 -2.26
CA ARG A 123 3.42 21.53 -2.70
C ARG A 123 3.05 20.57 -3.85
N SER A 124 4.02 20.16 -4.67
CA SER A 124 3.80 19.16 -5.72
C SER A 124 3.41 17.79 -5.15
N CYS A 125 3.84 17.48 -3.93
CA CYS A 125 3.58 16.21 -3.25
C CYS A 125 2.24 16.18 -2.53
N PHE A 126 1.62 17.35 -2.27
CA PHE A 126 0.45 17.44 -1.38
C PHE A 126 -0.71 16.56 -1.85
N ARG A 127 -0.98 16.49 -3.15
CA ARG A 127 -2.03 15.63 -3.69
C ARG A 127 -1.78 14.15 -3.37
N LEU A 128 -0.53 13.67 -3.50
CA LEU A 128 -0.19 12.28 -3.18
C LEU A 128 -0.32 12.01 -1.68
N ILE A 129 0.16 12.94 -0.86
CA ILE A 129 0.07 12.87 0.60
C ILE A 129 -1.40 12.83 1.05
N ASP A 130 -2.24 13.67 0.46
CA ASP A 130 -3.66 13.72 0.77
C ASP A 130 -4.37 12.42 0.43
N MET A 131 -4.10 11.84 -0.73
CA MET A 131 -4.61 10.52 -1.09
C MET A 131 -4.13 9.42 -0.13
N LEU A 132 -2.88 9.47 0.35
CA LEU A 132 -2.39 8.50 1.34
C LEU A 132 -3.13 8.65 2.69
N LEU A 133 -3.44 9.88 3.09
CA LEU A 133 -4.20 10.17 4.31
C LEU A 133 -5.66 9.71 4.17
N GLU A 134 -6.28 9.91 3.01
CA GLU A 134 -7.64 9.44 2.70
C GLU A 134 -7.71 7.91 2.64
N ARG A 135 -6.66 7.25 2.13
CA ARG A 135 -6.58 5.78 2.01
C ARG A 135 -6.53 5.04 3.34
N VAL A 136 -6.25 5.73 4.46
CA VAL A 136 -6.36 5.11 5.78
C VAL A 136 -7.81 4.67 6.06
N SER A 137 -8.79 5.35 5.45
CA SER A 137 -10.22 5.03 5.51
C SER A 137 -10.74 4.41 4.20
N ASP A 138 -9.87 3.77 3.41
CA ASP A 138 -10.19 3.39 2.03
C ASP A 138 -11.36 2.40 1.89
N GLU A 139 -12.40 2.82 1.17
CA GLU A 139 -13.53 1.98 0.77
C GLU A 139 -13.26 1.17 -0.50
N GLN A 140 -12.19 1.49 -1.25
CA GLN A 140 -11.86 0.91 -2.56
C GLN A 140 -10.98 -0.35 -2.44
N GLY A 141 -10.53 -0.67 -1.22
CA GLY A 141 -9.87 -1.92 -0.87
C GLY A 141 -8.41 -2.02 -1.30
N PHE A 142 -7.72 -0.90 -1.44
CA PHE A 142 -6.25 -0.85 -1.56
C PHE A 142 -5.63 -1.19 -0.21
N MET A 143 -4.74 -2.17 -0.21
CA MET A 143 -4.04 -2.61 1.00
C MET A 143 -2.53 -2.40 0.89
N GLY A 144 -2.02 -1.93 -0.25
CA GLY A 144 -0.60 -1.78 -0.52
C GLY A 144 0.07 -0.74 0.37
N ASP A 145 -0.66 0.28 0.80
CA ASP A 145 -0.20 1.28 1.76
C ASP A 145 0.18 0.64 3.11
N LEU A 146 -0.60 -0.35 3.55
CA LEU A 146 -0.44 -1.06 4.82
C LEU A 146 0.45 -2.30 4.71
N THR A 147 0.27 -3.08 3.64
CA THR A 147 1.00 -4.34 3.40
C THR A 147 2.38 -4.13 2.81
N GLN A 148 2.66 -2.93 2.27
CA GLN A 148 3.88 -2.63 1.53
C GLN A 148 4.12 -3.57 0.34
N CYS A 149 3.02 -4.11 -0.22
CA CYS A 149 2.98 -5.00 -1.37
C CYS A 149 2.16 -4.34 -2.47
N ALA A 150 2.49 -4.60 -3.74
CA ALA A 150 1.76 -4.03 -4.86
C ALA A 150 0.32 -4.59 -4.89
N ASP A 151 -0.70 -3.72 -4.89
CA ASP A 151 -2.08 -4.14 -5.10
C ASP A 151 -2.28 -4.60 -6.54
N CYS A 152 -2.55 -5.88 -6.72
CA CYS A 152 -2.67 -6.52 -8.02
C CYS A 152 -4.12 -6.92 -8.34
N MET A 153 -4.36 -7.10 -9.64
CA MET A 153 -5.55 -7.73 -10.19
C MET A 153 -5.11 -8.94 -11.03
N LEU A 154 -5.77 -10.08 -10.83
CA LEU A 154 -5.45 -11.31 -11.54
C LEU A 154 -6.38 -11.46 -12.76
N LEU A 155 -5.81 -11.45 -13.96
CA LEU A 155 -6.56 -11.54 -15.21
C LEU A 155 -6.72 -12.99 -15.68
N SER A 156 -7.84 -13.28 -16.35
CA SER A 156 -7.99 -14.52 -17.13
C SER A 156 -7.22 -14.39 -18.44
N HIS A 157 -6.45 -15.42 -18.82
CA HIS A 157 -5.75 -15.47 -20.11
C HIS A 157 -4.87 -14.24 -20.41
N SER A 158 -3.97 -13.90 -19.48
CA SER A 158 -3.09 -12.71 -19.57
C SER A 158 -2.04 -12.74 -20.69
N GLY A 159 -1.77 -13.90 -21.31
CA GLY A 159 -0.62 -14.09 -22.22
C GLY A 159 -0.53 -13.06 -23.35
N LEU A 160 -1.61 -12.85 -24.11
CA LEU A 160 -1.60 -11.92 -25.24
C LEU A 160 -1.42 -10.46 -24.81
N LEU A 161 -2.03 -10.06 -23.69
CA LEU A 161 -1.88 -8.70 -23.15
C LEU A 161 -0.49 -8.49 -22.56
N GLN A 162 0.11 -9.54 -21.98
CA GLN A 162 1.48 -9.50 -21.47
C GLN A 162 2.47 -9.36 -22.63
N GLU A 163 2.32 -10.13 -23.72
CA GLU A 163 3.14 -10.00 -24.92
C GLU A 163 3.03 -8.60 -25.55
N ALA A 164 1.81 -8.04 -25.59
CA ALA A 164 1.57 -6.69 -26.06
C ALA A 164 2.27 -5.65 -25.17
N LEU A 165 2.23 -5.82 -23.84
CA LEU A 165 2.91 -4.96 -22.88
C LEU A 165 4.43 -5.03 -23.03
N ASP A 166 4.99 -6.24 -23.14
CA ASP A 166 6.44 -6.44 -23.28
C ASP A 166 6.93 -5.83 -24.62
N SER A 167 6.18 -6.05 -25.70
CA SER A 167 6.47 -5.46 -27.01
C SER A 167 6.35 -3.93 -27.01
N PHE A 168 5.36 -3.40 -26.29
CA PHE A 168 5.18 -1.96 -26.11
C PHE A 168 6.33 -1.34 -25.33
N ALA A 169 6.72 -1.95 -24.19
CA ALA A 169 7.85 -1.48 -23.39
C ALA A 169 9.15 -1.48 -24.22
N GLN A 170 9.41 -2.58 -24.95
CA GLN A 170 10.58 -2.69 -25.82
C GLN A 170 10.56 -1.62 -26.94
N ALA A 171 9.42 -1.37 -27.58
CA ALA A 171 9.27 -0.34 -28.59
C ALA A 171 9.41 1.09 -28.02
N ALA A 172 9.11 1.27 -26.73
CA ALA A 172 9.39 2.47 -25.97
C ALA A 172 10.82 2.53 -25.41
N GLU A 173 11.74 1.71 -25.91
CA GLU A 173 13.14 1.64 -25.49
C GLU A 173 13.29 1.47 -23.96
N SER A 174 12.34 0.73 -23.36
CA SER A 174 12.28 0.50 -21.92
C SER A 174 12.07 -0.98 -21.61
N GLU A 175 12.49 -1.35 -20.41
CA GLU A 175 12.33 -2.67 -19.84
C GLU A 175 11.27 -2.70 -18.72
N PHE A 176 10.74 -1.52 -18.37
CA PHE A 176 9.86 -1.29 -17.23
C PHE A 176 8.51 -0.81 -17.74
N GLY A 177 7.57 -1.74 -17.89
CA GLY A 177 6.20 -1.44 -18.30
C GLY A 177 5.19 -2.06 -17.36
N CYS A 178 4.07 -1.38 -17.11
CA CYS A 178 2.95 -1.95 -16.37
C CYS A 178 1.59 -1.49 -16.94
N LEU A 179 0.57 -2.33 -16.74
CA LEU A 179 -0.82 -2.05 -17.04
C LEU A 179 -1.58 -1.95 -15.71
N LEU A 180 -2.19 -0.80 -15.47
CA LEU A 180 -2.98 -0.48 -14.28
C LEU A 180 -4.47 -0.47 -14.63
N VAL A 181 -5.28 -1.20 -13.85
CA VAL A 181 -6.74 -1.20 -13.94
C VAL A 181 -7.30 -0.70 -12.61
N HIS A 182 -8.01 0.42 -12.66
CA HIS A 182 -8.50 1.14 -11.48
C HIS A 182 -7.41 1.36 -10.42
N GLY A 183 -6.17 1.63 -10.83
CA GLY A 183 -5.03 1.84 -9.93
C GLY A 183 -4.38 0.58 -9.35
N ARG A 184 -4.85 -0.63 -9.71
CA ARG A 184 -4.24 -1.92 -9.37
C ARG A 184 -3.39 -2.42 -10.52
N VAL A 185 -2.24 -3.05 -10.24
CA VAL A 185 -1.37 -3.61 -11.28
C VAL A 185 -1.97 -4.91 -11.80
N ALA A 186 -2.39 -4.91 -13.06
CA ALA A 186 -2.94 -6.08 -13.72
C ALA A 186 -1.83 -6.91 -14.41
N LEU A 187 -0.90 -6.22 -15.07
CA LEU A 187 0.24 -6.82 -15.78
C LEU A 187 1.47 -5.93 -15.59
N ALA A 188 2.65 -6.53 -15.58
CA ALA A 188 3.90 -5.78 -15.65
C ALA A 188 5.02 -6.65 -16.24
N THR A 189 6.05 -6.01 -16.79
CA THR A 189 7.24 -6.68 -17.32
C THR A 189 8.00 -7.41 -16.20
N GLU A 190 8.82 -8.41 -16.54
CA GLU A 190 9.62 -9.14 -15.53
C GLU A 190 10.56 -8.22 -14.75
N LYS A 191 11.16 -7.24 -15.42
CA LYS A 191 12.07 -6.26 -14.80
C LYS A 191 11.33 -5.28 -13.89
N TRP A 192 10.04 -5.01 -14.14
CA TRP A 192 9.21 -4.27 -13.20
C TRP A 192 9.11 -4.99 -11.85
N TRP A 193 8.90 -6.32 -11.85
CA TRP A 193 8.76 -7.09 -10.61
C TRP A 193 10.08 -7.39 -9.92
N SER A 194 11.15 -7.66 -10.68
CA SER A 194 12.43 -8.12 -10.13
C SER A 194 13.38 -7.00 -9.71
N ARG A 195 13.26 -5.80 -10.29
CA ARG A 195 14.18 -4.68 -10.02
C ARG A 195 13.57 -3.55 -9.21
N LEU A 196 12.25 -3.32 -9.31
CA LEU A 196 11.59 -2.32 -8.47
C LEU A 196 11.26 -2.92 -7.11
N THR A 197 11.42 -2.13 -6.07
CA THR A 197 10.95 -2.54 -4.74
C THR A 197 9.42 -2.49 -4.70
N SER A 198 8.83 -3.28 -3.81
CA SER A 198 7.37 -3.29 -3.66
C SER A 198 6.82 -1.92 -3.22
N GLN A 199 7.60 -1.14 -2.48
CA GLN A 199 7.23 0.22 -2.10
C GLN A 199 7.19 1.16 -3.32
N GLU A 200 8.19 1.06 -4.22
CA GLU A 200 8.23 1.84 -5.45
C GLU A 200 7.00 1.59 -6.31
N VAL A 201 6.61 0.32 -6.46
CA VAL A 201 5.41 -0.06 -7.22
C VAL A 201 4.13 0.51 -6.57
N VAL A 202 4.03 0.50 -5.24
CA VAL A 202 2.90 1.09 -4.51
C VAL A 202 2.82 2.60 -4.76
N VAL A 203 3.93 3.32 -4.58
CA VAL A 203 3.93 4.79 -4.74
C VAL A 203 3.73 5.21 -6.20
N LEU A 204 4.29 4.47 -7.17
CA LEU A 204 4.04 4.69 -8.59
C LEU A 204 2.56 4.49 -8.94
N SER A 205 1.92 3.45 -8.38
CA SER A 205 0.49 3.20 -8.59
C SER A 205 -0.37 4.33 -8.01
N VAL A 206 0.01 4.87 -6.84
CA VAL A 206 -0.62 6.07 -6.25
C VAL A 206 -0.43 7.28 -7.16
N LEU A 207 0.78 7.51 -7.68
CA LEU A 207 1.07 8.62 -8.59
C LEU A 207 0.21 8.56 -9.85
N VAL A 208 0.19 7.42 -10.55
CA VAL A 208 -0.61 7.25 -11.76
C VAL A 208 -2.11 7.42 -11.47
N HIS A 209 -2.58 6.90 -10.34
CA HIS A 209 -3.97 7.10 -9.92
C HIS A 209 -4.29 8.58 -9.67
N SER A 210 -3.33 9.36 -9.14
CA SER A 210 -3.45 10.82 -9.02
C SER A 210 -3.58 11.49 -10.40
N LEU A 211 -2.99 10.93 -11.44
CA LEU A 211 -2.96 11.52 -12.77
C LEU A 211 -4.18 11.18 -13.63
N SER A 212 -5.15 10.43 -13.12
CA SER A 212 -6.35 9.89 -13.81
C SER A 212 -7.29 10.90 -14.50
N GLY A 213 -6.97 12.19 -14.53
CA GLY A 213 -7.63 13.22 -15.32
C GLY A 213 -6.92 13.61 -16.63
N ALA A 214 -5.72 13.10 -16.88
CA ALA A 214 -4.93 13.36 -18.09
C ALA A 214 -4.91 12.12 -19.00
N SER A 215 -5.12 12.32 -20.31
CA SER A 215 -5.06 11.23 -21.30
C SER A 215 -3.65 10.69 -21.48
N SER A 216 -2.66 11.57 -21.42
CA SER A 216 -1.24 11.23 -21.48
C SER A 216 -0.44 12.12 -20.53
N CYS A 217 0.60 11.57 -19.94
CA CYS A 217 1.46 12.28 -18.99
C CYS A 217 2.92 11.88 -19.17
N ASP A 218 3.81 12.85 -19.01
CA ASP A 218 5.25 12.70 -18.96
C ASP A 218 5.73 13.35 -17.65
N TYR A 219 6.13 12.52 -16.69
CA TYR A 219 6.43 12.97 -15.33
C TYR A 219 7.82 12.48 -14.91
N PRO A 220 8.73 13.38 -14.49
CA PRO A 220 10.00 12.94 -13.91
C PRO A 220 9.76 12.31 -12.54
N VAL A 221 10.30 11.11 -12.32
CA VAL A 221 10.20 10.36 -11.07
C VAL A 221 11.58 9.89 -10.62
N PHE A 222 11.82 9.88 -9.31
CA PHE A 222 13.03 9.31 -8.71
C PHE A 222 12.66 8.05 -7.96
N LEU A 223 13.28 6.91 -8.20
CA LEU A 223 12.88 5.68 -7.51
C LEU A 223 13.45 5.67 -6.08
N PRO A 224 12.63 5.68 -5.00
CA PRO A 224 13.11 5.80 -3.62
C PRO A 224 14.26 4.90 -3.18
N GLN A 225 14.40 3.71 -3.75
CA GLN A 225 15.52 2.81 -3.45
C GLN A 225 16.41 2.54 -4.66
N GLY A 226 15.83 2.37 -5.85
CA GLY A 226 16.58 2.01 -7.06
C GLY A 226 17.40 3.16 -7.64
N SER A 227 16.86 4.38 -7.64
CA SER A 227 17.50 5.55 -8.24
C SER A 227 17.03 6.87 -7.58
N PRO A 228 17.32 7.06 -6.28
CA PRO A 228 16.72 8.16 -5.51
C PRO A 228 17.24 9.56 -5.90
N THR A 229 18.36 9.63 -6.60
CA THR A 229 19.04 10.88 -6.99
C THR A 229 18.97 11.17 -8.49
N VAL A 230 18.57 10.18 -9.30
CA VAL A 230 18.51 10.30 -10.76
C VAL A 230 17.07 10.19 -11.23
N ALA A 231 16.58 11.25 -11.87
CA ALA A 231 15.24 11.27 -12.44
C ALA A 231 15.13 10.35 -13.65
N ILE A 232 14.09 9.53 -13.66
CA ILE A 232 13.62 8.69 -14.76
C ILE A 232 12.29 9.26 -15.23
N ARG A 233 11.93 9.13 -16.51
CA ARG A 233 10.63 9.60 -17.00
C ARG A 233 9.59 8.51 -16.87
N LEU A 234 8.49 8.81 -16.19
CA LEU A 234 7.27 8.03 -16.19
C LEU A 234 6.36 8.55 -17.31
N LEU A 235 6.20 7.75 -18.36
CA LEU A 235 5.17 7.97 -19.36
C LEU A 235 3.93 7.18 -18.96
N SER A 236 2.77 7.84 -18.92
CA SER A 236 1.49 7.21 -18.62
C SER A 236 0.46 7.57 -19.67
N PHE A 237 -0.26 6.58 -20.17
CA PHE A 237 -1.28 6.75 -21.21
C PHE A 237 -2.58 6.08 -20.76
N GLN A 238 -3.67 6.85 -20.81
CA GLN A 238 -5.01 6.35 -20.55
C GLN A 238 -5.53 5.65 -21.81
N LEU A 239 -5.65 4.33 -21.75
CA LEU A 239 -6.19 3.52 -22.85
C LEU A 239 -7.72 3.54 -22.85
N LEU A 240 -8.30 3.46 -21.65
CA LEU A 240 -9.74 3.55 -21.38
C LEU A 240 -9.94 4.27 -20.04
N PRO A 241 -11.14 4.81 -19.74
CA PRO A 241 -11.48 5.26 -18.39
C PRO A 241 -11.19 4.17 -17.35
N GLY A 242 -10.21 4.42 -16.47
CA GLY A 242 -9.77 3.47 -15.46
C GLY A 242 -8.65 2.50 -15.89
N VAL A 243 -8.21 2.49 -17.16
CA VAL A 243 -7.07 1.67 -17.64
C VAL A 243 -5.94 2.56 -18.10
N HIS A 244 -4.77 2.38 -17.49
CA HIS A 244 -3.55 3.11 -17.84
C HIS A 244 -2.44 2.13 -18.16
N VAL A 245 -1.67 2.42 -19.22
CA VAL A 245 -0.38 1.79 -19.46
C VAL A 245 0.71 2.77 -19.11
N CYS A 246 1.72 2.29 -18.38
CA CYS A 246 2.82 3.11 -17.90
C CYS A 246 4.15 2.49 -18.27
N VAL A 247 5.14 3.33 -18.58
CA VAL A 247 6.52 2.92 -18.87
C VAL A 247 7.50 3.86 -18.18
N LEU A 248 8.55 3.30 -17.57
CA LEU A 248 9.68 4.08 -17.05
C LEU A 248 10.78 4.09 -18.11
N CYS A 249 11.04 5.23 -18.74
CA CYS A 249 12.02 5.36 -19.81
C CYS A 249 13.03 6.48 -19.55
N GLY A 250 14.10 6.48 -20.34
CA GLY A 250 15.08 7.56 -20.35
C GLY A 250 14.60 8.75 -21.21
N PRO A 251 15.51 9.40 -21.95
CA PRO A 251 15.17 10.57 -22.77
C PRO A 251 14.32 10.24 -24.01
N LYS A 252 14.24 8.96 -24.40
CA LYS A 252 13.42 8.48 -25.51
C LYS A 252 12.42 7.43 -24.99
N PRO A 253 11.22 7.33 -25.61
CA PRO A 253 10.66 8.17 -26.67
C PRO A 253 10.14 9.54 -26.15
N SER A 254 9.78 10.44 -27.07
CA SER A 254 8.99 11.63 -26.72
C SER A 254 7.54 11.24 -26.46
N LEU A 255 6.83 12.02 -25.63
CA LEU A 255 5.43 11.78 -25.32
C LEU A 255 4.57 11.69 -26.59
N TYR A 256 4.76 12.63 -27.52
CA TYR A 256 4.05 12.68 -28.80
C TYR A 256 4.26 11.43 -29.66
N LYS A 257 5.50 10.92 -29.74
CA LYS A 257 5.82 9.72 -30.51
C LYS A 257 5.16 8.49 -29.88
N ALA A 258 5.27 8.35 -28.56
CA ALA A 258 4.68 7.23 -27.85
C ALA A 258 3.14 7.22 -27.99
N GLU A 259 2.49 8.37 -27.83
CA GLU A 259 1.03 8.51 -27.93
C GLU A 259 0.51 8.22 -29.34
N ASN A 260 1.11 8.81 -30.38
CA ASN A 260 0.58 8.70 -31.74
C ASN A 260 1.02 7.43 -32.48
N GLU A 261 2.23 6.92 -32.23
CA GLU A 261 2.76 5.77 -32.96
C GLU A 261 2.61 4.46 -32.18
N LEU A 262 2.99 4.46 -30.89
CA LEU A 262 3.08 3.23 -30.11
C LEU A 262 1.71 2.81 -29.57
N ILE A 263 0.92 3.73 -29.00
CA ILE A 263 -0.36 3.36 -28.39
C ILE A 263 -1.32 2.75 -29.43
N GLY A 264 -1.51 3.43 -30.57
CA GLY A 264 -2.36 2.91 -31.64
C GLY A 264 -1.87 1.58 -32.21
N ARG A 265 -0.55 1.39 -32.32
CA ARG A 265 0.04 0.15 -32.86
C ARG A 265 -0.14 -1.06 -31.95
N PHE A 266 0.02 -0.89 -30.64
CA PHE A 266 0.05 -2.02 -29.70
C PHE A 266 -1.26 -2.28 -28.98
N TRP A 267 -2.14 -1.28 -28.81
CA TRP A 267 -3.33 -1.42 -27.97
C TRP A 267 -4.65 -1.37 -28.72
N SER A 268 -4.68 -0.92 -29.98
CA SER A 268 -5.92 -0.79 -30.77
C SER A 268 -6.67 -2.11 -30.97
N THR A 269 -5.94 -3.22 -31.12
CA THR A 269 -6.51 -4.57 -31.30
C THR A 269 -7.02 -5.19 -30.00
N PHE A 270 -6.63 -4.66 -28.84
CA PHE A 270 -6.94 -5.23 -27.52
C PHE A 270 -8.05 -4.47 -26.78
N VAL A 271 -8.72 -3.51 -27.41
CA VAL A 271 -9.74 -2.68 -26.76
C VAL A 271 -10.84 -3.53 -26.10
N GLU A 272 -11.32 -4.59 -26.74
CA GLU A 272 -12.34 -5.47 -26.15
C GLU A 272 -11.79 -6.28 -24.97
N ASN A 273 -10.55 -6.74 -25.04
CA ASN A 273 -9.88 -7.39 -23.90
C ASN A 273 -9.76 -6.44 -22.71
N LEU A 274 -9.38 -5.18 -22.95
CA LEU A 274 -9.29 -4.16 -21.92
C LEU A 274 -10.66 -3.82 -21.31
N ARG A 275 -11.74 -3.77 -22.12
CA ARG A 275 -13.12 -3.64 -21.61
C ARG A 275 -13.52 -4.83 -20.76
N SER A 276 -13.19 -6.06 -21.18
CA SER A 276 -13.44 -7.25 -20.35
C SER A 276 -12.68 -7.19 -19.02
N CYS A 277 -11.45 -6.67 -19.01
CA CYS A 277 -10.68 -6.45 -17.79
C CYS A 277 -11.36 -5.42 -16.88
N LEU A 278 -11.87 -4.32 -17.43
CA LEU A 278 -12.63 -3.32 -16.67
C LEU A 278 -13.90 -3.90 -16.06
N GLU A 279 -14.68 -4.67 -16.82
CA GLU A 279 -15.87 -5.32 -16.29
C GLU A 279 -15.51 -6.32 -15.19
N GLN A 280 -14.45 -7.12 -15.37
CA GLN A 280 -13.94 -7.99 -14.31
C GLN A 280 -13.58 -7.17 -13.07
N ALA A 281 -12.84 -6.06 -13.20
CA ALA A 281 -12.38 -5.23 -12.09
C ALA A 281 -13.54 -4.65 -11.26
N LYS A 282 -14.67 -4.34 -11.90
CA LYS A 282 -15.89 -3.90 -11.20
C LYS A 282 -16.44 -5.01 -10.31
N HIS A 283 -16.34 -6.26 -10.72
CA HIS A 283 -16.91 -7.41 -10.01
C HIS A 283 -15.96 -8.05 -9.00
N SER A 284 -14.69 -8.21 -9.36
CA SER A 284 -13.68 -8.92 -8.56
C SER A 284 -12.27 -8.63 -9.07
N THR A 285 -11.30 -8.65 -8.16
CA THR A 285 -9.86 -8.66 -8.50
C THR A 285 -9.36 -10.05 -8.91
N LEU A 286 -10.17 -11.08 -8.74
CA LEU A 286 -9.91 -12.45 -9.18
C LEU A 286 -10.57 -12.76 -10.53
N PRO A 287 -10.00 -13.68 -11.33
CA PRO A 287 -10.62 -14.15 -12.54
C PRO A 287 -11.88 -15.00 -12.24
N PRO A 288 -12.85 -15.06 -13.16
CA PRO A 288 -14.04 -15.91 -13.04
C PRO A 288 -13.75 -17.42 -12.88
N SER A 289 -12.56 -17.89 -13.25
CA SER A 289 -12.13 -19.28 -13.02
C SER A 289 -11.99 -19.62 -11.54
N VAL A 290 -11.78 -18.62 -10.67
CA VAL A 290 -11.68 -18.82 -9.22
C VAL A 290 -13.06 -18.68 -8.58
N SER A 291 -13.62 -19.81 -8.14
CA SER A 291 -14.84 -19.83 -7.34
C SER A 291 -14.51 -19.82 -5.85
N LEU A 292 -14.76 -18.68 -5.18
CA LEU A 292 -14.72 -18.60 -3.74
C LEU A 292 -16.04 -19.09 -3.13
N ARG A 293 -15.96 -19.66 -1.93
CA ARG A 293 -17.14 -20.03 -1.16
C ARG A 293 -17.93 -18.77 -0.77
N TRP A 294 -19.25 -18.93 -0.67
CA TRP A 294 -20.19 -17.82 -0.40
C TRP A 294 -20.08 -17.25 1.01
N ASP A 295 -19.52 -18.02 1.94
CA ASP A 295 -19.32 -17.67 3.34
C ASP A 295 -18.07 -16.78 3.56
N ILE A 296 -17.24 -16.58 2.53
CA ILE A 296 -16.10 -15.67 2.56
C ILE A 296 -16.59 -14.24 2.30
N GLN A 297 -16.45 -13.39 3.31
CA GLN A 297 -16.87 -11.99 3.26
C GLN A 297 -15.79 -11.07 2.68
N ALA A 298 -14.53 -11.30 2.99
CA ALA A 298 -13.40 -10.58 2.39
C ALA A 298 -12.11 -11.39 2.54
N LEU A 299 -11.13 -11.13 1.68
CA LEU A 299 -9.87 -11.87 1.64
C LEU A 299 -8.73 -10.97 1.20
N LEU A 300 -7.58 -11.11 1.86
CA LEU A 300 -6.29 -10.54 1.46
C LEU A 300 -5.29 -11.68 1.30
N LEU A 301 -4.75 -11.82 0.09
CA LEU A 301 -3.69 -12.78 -0.22
C LEU A 301 -2.42 -12.02 -0.60
N ILE A 302 -1.32 -12.31 0.06
CA ILE A 302 0.00 -11.72 -0.20
C ILE A 302 0.92 -12.84 -0.67
N ASN A 303 1.51 -12.71 -1.85
CA ASN A 303 2.67 -13.50 -2.23
C ASN A 303 3.93 -12.82 -1.67
N ARG A 304 4.63 -13.52 -0.79
CA ARG A 304 5.80 -13.03 -0.06
C ARG A 304 7.05 -12.92 -0.94
N GLU A 305 7.17 -13.79 -1.93
CA GLU A 305 8.29 -13.84 -2.86
C GLU A 305 8.18 -12.72 -3.90
N SER A 306 7.02 -12.59 -4.55
CA SER A 306 6.80 -11.56 -5.55
C SER A 306 6.40 -10.20 -4.96
N ARG A 307 6.14 -10.12 -3.65
CA ARG A 307 5.64 -8.92 -2.94
C ARG A 307 4.38 -8.30 -3.58
N ARG A 308 3.48 -9.17 -4.05
CA ARG A 308 2.19 -8.81 -4.66
C ARG A 308 1.06 -9.12 -3.69
N ALA A 309 0.01 -8.31 -3.69
CA ALA A 309 -1.16 -8.51 -2.86
C ALA A 309 -2.44 -8.48 -3.71
N VAL A 310 -3.41 -9.32 -3.37
CA VAL A 310 -4.74 -9.33 -3.98
C VAL A 310 -5.77 -9.23 -2.86
N THR A 311 -6.60 -8.19 -2.94
CA THR A 311 -7.71 -7.97 -2.01
C THR A 311 -9.02 -8.24 -2.72
N VAL A 312 -9.86 -9.07 -2.11
CA VAL A 312 -11.14 -9.50 -2.65
C VAL A 312 -12.22 -9.19 -1.64
N CYS A 313 -13.26 -8.48 -2.08
CA CYS A 313 -14.47 -8.25 -1.30
C CYS A 313 -15.66 -8.68 -2.15
N PRO A 314 -16.09 -9.96 -2.08
CA PRO A 314 -17.18 -10.46 -2.91
C PRO A 314 -18.44 -9.61 -2.74
N ARG A 315 -19.12 -9.29 -3.84
CA ARG A 315 -20.44 -8.68 -3.75
C ARG A 315 -21.44 -9.69 -3.19
N VAL A 316 -22.37 -9.21 -2.37
CA VAL A 316 -23.48 -10.02 -1.86
C VAL A 316 -24.20 -10.65 -3.04
N ARG A 317 -24.24 -11.99 -3.09
CA ARG A 317 -25.05 -12.70 -4.08
C ARG A 317 -26.52 -12.58 -3.68
N SER A 318 -27.35 -12.02 -4.55
CA SER A 318 -28.81 -12.05 -4.40
C SER A 318 -29.24 -13.52 -4.41
N GLY A 319 -29.68 -14.04 -3.26
CA GLY A 319 -30.00 -15.47 -3.08
C GLY A 319 -29.59 -16.08 -1.74
N ALA A 320 -29.02 -15.31 -0.82
CA ALA A 320 -28.81 -15.78 0.55
C ALA A 320 -30.17 -16.06 1.25
N PRO A 321 -30.29 -17.14 2.05
CA PRO A 321 -31.52 -17.45 2.77
C PRO A 321 -31.90 -16.28 3.70
N SER A 322 -33.20 -15.97 3.75
CA SER A 322 -33.82 -14.79 4.38
C SER A 322 -33.61 -14.65 5.90
N GLU A 323 -32.77 -15.48 6.52
CA GLU A 323 -32.49 -15.51 7.96
C GLU A 323 -31.03 -15.10 8.31
N ALA A 324 -30.25 -14.63 7.34
CA ALA A 324 -28.88 -14.19 7.58
C ALA A 324 -28.84 -12.83 8.32
N THR A 325 -27.93 -12.72 9.30
CA THR A 325 -27.50 -11.48 9.98
C THR A 325 -27.33 -10.32 8.98
N PRO A 326 -27.65 -9.06 9.36
CA PRO A 326 -27.54 -7.92 8.45
C PRO A 326 -26.14 -7.85 7.84
N LEU A 327 -26.09 -7.90 6.51
CA LEU A 327 -24.85 -7.99 5.76
C LEU A 327 -24.01 -6.73 5.98
N LEU A 328 -22.77 -6.91 6.42
CA LEU A 328 -21.81 -5.83 6.58
C LEU A 328 -21.57 -5.12 5.24
N SER A 329 -21.48 -3.79 5.26
CA SER A 329 -21.13 -2.99 4.08
C SER A 329 -19.75 -3.39 3.54
N SER A 330 -19.49 -3.16 2.25
CA SER A 330 -18.16 -3.44 1.66
C SER A 330 -17.05 -2.67 2.39
N ALA A 331 -17.30 -1.41 2.73
CA ALA A 331 -16.37 -0.58 3.49
C ALA A 331 -16.07 -1.20 4.87
N ARG A 332 -17.10 -1.64 5.62
CA ARG A 332 -16.90 -2.26 6.93
C ARG A 332 -16.13 -3.58 6.85
N ARG A 333 -16.38 -4.40 5.82
CA ARG A 333 -15.63 -5.65 5.60
C ARG A 333 -14.15 -5.39 5.31
N LEU A 334 -13.84 -4.39 4.50
CA LEU A 334 -12.46 -4.00 4.20
C LEU A 334 -11.76 -3.40 5.42
N GLU A 335 -12.47 -2.59 6.21
CA GLU A 335 -11.97 -2.06 7.48
C GLU A 335 -11.62 -3.20 8.46
N LEU A 336 -12.54 -4.16 8.67
CA LEU A 336 -12.30 -5.33 9.50
C LEU A 336 -11.12 -6.17 9.00
N LEU A 337 -10.93 -6.28 7.68
CA LEU A 337 -9.80 -6.98 7.08
C LEU A 337 -8.47 -6.26 7.37
N ARG A 338 -8.44 -4.92 7.31
CA ARG A 338 -7.27 -4.11 7.70
C ARG A 338 -6.95 -4.27 9.18
N LEU A 339 -7.97 -4.24 10.05
CA LEU A 339 -7.81 -4.44 11.48
C LEU A 339 -7.28 -5.85 11.78
N PHE A 340 -7.82 -6.87 11.10
CA PHE A 340 -7.37 -8.24 11.29
C PHE A 340 -5.94 -8.47 10.77
N TYR A 341 -5.59 -7.96 9.59
CA TYR A 341 -4.21 -7.98 9.09
C TYR A 341 -3.25 -7.35 10.10
N THR A 342 -3.59 -6.15 10.58
CA THR A 342 -2.79 -5.42 11.57
C THR A 342 -2.61 -6.23 12.84
N PHE A 343 -3.70 -6.75 13.40
CA PHE A 343 -3.68 -7.59 14.60
C PHE A 343 -2.80 -8.83 14.40
N ALA A 344 -2.98 -9.53 13.28
CA ALA A 344 -2.27 -10.76 13.01
C ALA A 344 -0.76 -10.54 12.81
N VAL A 345 -0.37 -9.52 12.03
CA VAL A 345 1.04 -9.18 11.77
C VAL A 345 1.76 -8.61 12.99
N THR A 346 1.09 -7.79 13.78
CA THR A 346 1.71 -7.19 14.98
C THR A 346 1.83 -8.19 16.14
N ARG A 347 0.88 -9.12 16.28
CA ARG A 347 0.82 -10.02 17.44
C ARG A 347 1.36 -11.43 17.20
N TYR A 348 1.23 -11.96 15.98
CA TYR A 348 1.60 -13.33 15.65
C TYR A 348 2.66 -13.38 14.56
N PHE A 349 2.37 -12.84 13.37
CA PHE A 349 3.22 -12.93 12.19
C PHE A 349 4.31 -11.87 12.16
N ILE A 350 5.02 -11.68 13.27
CA ILE A 350 6.10 -10.70 13.39
C ILE A 350 7.12 -10.98 12.29
N SER A 351 7.31 -10.00 11.40
CA SER A 351 8.26 -10.11 10.28
C SER A 351 9.67 -10.34 10.83
N GLN A 352 10.36 -11.33 10.27
CA GLN A 352 11.74 -11.70 10.63
C GLN A 352 12.74 -10.53 10.57
N GLU A 353 12.41 -9.45 9.87
CA GLU A 353 13.19 -8.20 9.85
C GLU A 353 13.38 -7.59 11.25
N ALA A 354 12.40 -7.73 12.16
CA ALA A 354 12.53 -7.27 13.55
C ALA A 354 13.41 -8.19 14.42
N SER A 355 13.64 -9.43 13.99
CA SER A 355 14.48 -10.40 14.72
C SER A 355 15.97 -10.13 14.57
N VAL A 356 16.40 -9.37 13.55
CA VAL A 356 17.82 -9.07 13.31
C VAL A 356 18.32 -7.96 14.24
N LEU A 357 17.43 -7.05 14.65
CA LEU A 357 17.74 -5.92 15.55
C LEU A 357 17.69 -6.29 17.04
N SER A 358 17.11 -7.44 17.41
CA SER A 358 17.01 -7.91 18.80
C SER A 358 18.07 -8.95 19.17
N ALA A 359 18.98 -9.30 18.25
CA ALA A 359 20.02 -10.32 18.47
C ALA A 359 21.30 -9.77 19.16
N SER A 360 21.28 -8.56 19.72
CA SER A 360 22.47 -7.93 20.31
C SER A 360 22.38 -7.62 21.80
N THR A 361 21.70 -8.45 22.59
CA THR A 361 21.86 -8.42 24.06
C THR A 361 21.84 -9.83 24.65
N THR A 362 23.04 -10.33 24.96
CA THR A 362 23.37 -11.28 26.03
C THR A 362 22.20 -12.11 26.57
N SER A 363 21.96 -13.30 26.00
CA SER A 363 21.18 -14.35 26.68
C SER A 363 22.10 -15.54 26.94
N GLU A 364 22.29 -15.85 28.22
CA GLU A 364 22.92 -17.08 28.68
C GLU A 364 22.23 -18.29 28.05
N ASP A 365 23.02 -19.30 27.66
CA ASP A 365 22.65 -20.56 27.00
C ASP A 365 21.81 -21.50 27.90
N PHE A 366 20.85 -20.99 28.68
CA PHE A 366 19.89 -21.84 29.38
C PHE A 366 18.62 -22.02 28.54
N SER A 367 18.55 -23.20 27.90
CA SER A 367 17.39 -23.79 27.23
C SER A 367 16.83 -22.96 26.06
N LYS A 368 17.44 -23.13 24.87
CA LYS A 368 16.77 -22.85 23.58
C LYS A 368 15.52 -23.73 23.47
N GLY A 369 14.42 -23.28 24.08
CA GLY A 369 13.10 -23.84 23.87
C GLY A 369 12.78 -23.86 22.37
N PHE A 370 11.87 -24.72 21.95
CA PHE A 370 11.46 -24.81 20.56
C PHE A 370 11.08 -23.40 20.04
N THR A 371 11.81 -22.93 19.02
CA THR A 371 11.50 -21.68 18.32
C THR A 371 10.26 -21.92 17.45
N HIS A 372 9.08 -21.80 18.05
CA HIS A 372 7.83 -21.94 17.33
C HIS A 372 7.47 -20.60 16.67
N VAL A 373 7.45 -20.56 15.34
CA VAL A 373 6.93 -19.42 14.57
C VAL A 373 5.44 -19.65 14.34
N PRO A 374 4.53 -18.76 14.78
CA PRO A 374 3.12 -18.91 14.53
C PRO A 374 2.84 -18.84 13.02
N VAL A 375 2.21 -19.88 12.50
CA VAL A 375 1.83 -20.01 11.08
C VAL A 375 0.34 -19.80 10.84
N GLN A 376 -0.46 -19.81 11.90
CA GLN A 376 -1.91 -19.68 11.82
C GLN A 376 -2.43 -18.90 13.03
N CYS A 377 -3.48 -18.11 12.82
CA CYS A 377 -4.23 -17.47 13.89
C CYS A 377 -5.71 -17.39 13.49
N TYR A 378 -6.58 -17.28 14.47
CA TYR A 378 -8.00 -16.99 14.23
C TYR A 378 -8.50 -16.02 15.30
N LEU A 379 -9.54 -15.27 14.96
CA LEU A 379 -10.23 -14.37 15.85
C LEU A 379 -11.72 -14.51 15.59
N VAL A 380 -12.53 -14.63 16.64
CA VAL A 380 -13.99 -14.62 16.53
C VAL A 380 -14.45 -13.32 17.16
N THR A 381 -15.17 -12.51 16.38
CA THR A 381 -15.80 -11.28 16.86
C THR A 381 -17.32 -11.42 16.79
N ASP A 382 -18.03 -10.40 17.24
CA ASP A 382 -19.48 -10.33 17.14
C ASP A 382 -19.97 -10.05 15.70
N GLU A 383 -19.07 -9.61 14.81
CA GLU A 383 -19.39 -9.25 13.43
C GLU A 383 -18.94 -10.32 12.41
N CYS A 384 -17.81 -11.00 12.65
CA CYS A 384 -17.27 -11.97 11.71
C CYS A 384 -16.28 -12.96 12.38
N LYS A 385 -15.92 -14.00 11.64
CA LYS A 385 -14.83 -14.93 12.00
C LYS A 385 -13.64 -14.67 11.09
N CYS A 386 -12.50 -14.40 11.69
CA CYS A 386 -11.26 -14.11 10.98
C CYS A 386 -10.32 -15.31 11.05
N TYR A 387 -9.63 -15.61 9.95
CA TYR A 387 -8.60 -16.64 9.91
C TYR A 387 -7.38 -16.14 9.14
N GLY A 388 -6.21 -16.28 9.75
CA GLY A 388 -4.90 -15.90 9.22
C GLY A 388 -4.03 -17.12 9.03
N LEU A 389 -3.37 -17.22 7.89
CA LEU A 389 -2.47 -18.31 7.53
C LEU A 389 -1.20 -17.75 6.90
N GLN A 390 -0.05 -18.20 7.37
CA GLN A 390 1.26 -17.85 6.88
C GLN A 390 2.02 -19.11 6.48
N SER A 391 2.44 -19.16 5.22
CA SER A 391 3.39 -20.12 4.68
C SER A 391 4.70 -19.42 4.28
N SER A 392 5.65 -20.19 3.73
CA SER A 392 6.87 -19.63 3.15
C SER A 392 6.58 -18.71 1.97
N GLN A 393 5.61 -19.06 1.14
CA GLN A 393 5.28 -18.34 -0.10
C GLN A 393 4.15 -17.33 0.06
N HIS A 394 3.18 -17.59 0.94
CA HIS A 394 1.94 -16.80 1.00
C HIS A 394 1.56 -16.40 2.42
N GLN A 395 0.90 -15.25 2.54
CA GLN A 395 0.10 -14.89 3.71
C GLN A 395 -1.35 -14.69 3.27
N LEU A 396 -2.28 -15.32 3.96
CA LEU A 396 -3.70 -15.25 3.68
C LEU A 396 -4.44 -14.76 4.93
N PHE A 397 -5.29 -13.77 4.75
CA PHE A 397 -6.20 -13.26 5.78
C PHE A 397 -7.63 -13.30 5.23
N VAL A 398 -8.53 -13.96 5.93
CA VAL A 398 -9.91 -14.18 5.48
C VAL A 398 -10.89 -13.76 6.55
N LEU A 399 -11.92 -13.02 6.14
CA LEU A 399 -13.13 -12.79 6.92
C LEU A 399 -14.22 -13.74 6.45
N MET A 400 -14.87 -14.40 7.38
CA MET A 400 -15.92 -15.38 7.15
C MET A 400 -17.17 -15.02 7.97
N ASP A 401 -18.31 -15.48 7.48
CA ASP A 401 -19.58 -15.35 8.17
C ASP A 401 -19.61 -16.09 9.52
N LEU A 402 -20.41 -15.58 10.47
CA LEU A 402 -20.57 -16.20 11.79
C LEU A 402 -21.17 -17.62 11.71
N SER A 403 -21.91 -17.94 10.64
CA SER A 403 -22.46 -19.27 10.39
C SER A 403 -21.37 -20.35 10.18
N VAL A 404 -20.15 -19.97 9.79
CA VAL A 404 -19.06 -20.94 9.56
C VAL A 404 -18.61 -21.54 10.89
N PRO A 405 -18.66 -22.87 11.10
CA PRO A 405 -18.20 -23.47 12.35
C PRO A 405 -16.71 -23.19 12.59
N THR A 406 -16.31 -22.88 13.82
CA THR A 406 -14.93 -22.48 14.14
C THR A 406 -13.91 -23.56 13.77
N PHE A 407 -14.26 -24.84 13.90
CA PHE A 407 -13.40 -25.96 13.51
C PHE A 407 -13.18 -26.05 11.98
N ALA A 408 -14.06 -25.44 11.17
CA ALA A 408 -13.98 -25.47 9.71
C ALA A 408 -13.16 -24.31 9.12
N LEU A 409 -12.84 -23.26 9.90
CA LEU A 409 -12.16 -22.05 9.41
C LEU A 409 -10.84 -22.37 8.69
N ARG A 410 -10.03 -23.28 9.24
CA ARG A 410 -8.78 -23.74 8.62
C ARG A 410 -9.02 -24.35 7.25
N THR A 411 -10.00 -25.25 7.14
CA THR A 411 -10.33 -25.94 5.89
C THR A 411 -10.82 -24.95 4.83
N VAL A 412 -11.68 -24.01 5.22
CA VAL A 412 -12.17 -22.96 4.31
C VAL A 412 -11.03 -22.08 3.80
N ALA A 413 -10.14 -21.61 4.69
CA ALA A 413 -9.01 -20.77 4.31
C ALA A 413 -8.01 -21.50 3.40
N THR A 414 -7.68 -22.75 3.72
CA THR A 414 -6.75 -23.57 2.91
C THR A 414 -7.33 -23.91 1.54
N GLN A 415 -8.63 -24.21 1.45
CA GLN A 415 -9.32 -24.38 0.17
C GLN A 415 -9.32 -23.10 -0.66
N ALA A 416 -9.56 -21.94 -0.04
CA ALA A 416 -9.51 -20.65 -0.73
C ALA A 416 -8.11 -20.34 -1.28
N LEU A 417 -7.06 -20.57 -0.48
CA LEU A 417 -5.67 -20.43 -0.94
C LEU A 417 -5.40 -21.34 -2.14
N SER A 418 -5.75 -22.62 -2.04
CA SER A 418 -5.54 -23.60 -3.10
C SER A 418 -6.32 -23.25 -4.37
N ALA A 419 -7.55 -22.76 -4.25
CA ALA A 419 -8.37 -22.37 -5.39
C ALA A 419 -7.77 -21.18 -6.15
N ILE A 420 -7.27 -20.18 -5.42
CA ILE A 420 -6.63 -19.00 -6.04
C ILE A 420 -5.30 -19.40 -6.68
N THR A 421 -4.42 -20.07 -5.93
CA THR A 421 -3.06 -20.41 -6.40
C THR A 421 -3.07 -21.40 -7.55
N ALA A 422 -3.93 -22.43 -7.52
CA ALA A 422 -4.01 -23.42 -8.61
C ALA A 422 -4.56 -22.81 -9.92
N ALA A 423 -5.47 -21.85 -9.83
CA ALA A 423 -6.09 -21.24 -11.01
C ALA A 423 -5.25 -20.12 -11.63
N THR A 424 -4.39 -19.47 -10.83
CA THR A 424 -3.69 -18.24 -11.25
C THR A 424 -2.16 -18.34 -11.19
N GLY A 425 -1.60 -19.36 -10.53
CA GLY A 425 -0.17 -19.45 -10.25
C GLY A 425 0.35 -18.34 -9.35
N PHE A 426 -0.55 -17.66 -8.62
CA PHE A 426 -0.24 -16.44 -7.87
C PHE A 426 0.77 -16.61 -6.76
#